data_AF-A0A928YYG7-F1
#
_entry.id   AF-A0A928YYG7-F1
#
_cell.length_a   1.000
_cell.length_b   1.000
_cell.length_c   1.000
_cell.angle_alpha   90.00
_cell.angle_beta   90.00
_cell.angle_gamma   90.00
#
_symmetry.space_group_name_H-M   'P 1'
#
loop_
_entity.id
_entity.type
_entity.pdbx_description
1 polymer ?
#
loop_
_entity_poly.entity_id
_entity_poly.type
_entity_poly.pdbx_seq_one_letter_code
_entity_poly.pdbx_strand_id
1 'polypeptide(L)'
;MDELTTEQWNVAYKIAEALNREGVKVNELQKAIAYLRSFNPNEGAKFFTYLQVLEREGYRVGHSKETPRYYRTLNQVCRQHLSGDVPKMLQVLGWAARLLHYYSSGGLVAEVATSAIAAETVEVGQVLDATIEKKEGMEVTYRVAGVKRSNTERKRHQDLQVGAAVKVEVVSLKEDGTIKKIRLWEG
;
A
#
# COMPACT_ATOMS: atom_id res chain seq x y z
N MET A 1 14.62 -17.90 3.68
CA MET A 1 13.60 -17.22 2.84
C MET A 1 14.39 -16.24 2.01
N ASP A 2 14.58 -16.53 0.73
CA ASP A 2 15.39 -15.66 -0.13
C ASP A 2 14.72 -14.29 -0.26
N GLU A 3 15.52 -13.25 -0.07
CA GLU A 3 15.10 -11.87 -0.19
C GLU A 3 14.78 -11.56 -1.67
N LEU A 4 13.70 -10.82 -1.92
CA LEU A 4 13.32 -10.49 -3.29
C LEU A 4 14.39 -9.61 -3.93
N THR A 5 14.68 -9.85 -5.19
CA THR A 5 15.49 -8.91 -5.98
C THR A 5 14.74 -7.58 -6.14
N THR A 6 15.46 -6.49 -6.39
CA THR A 6 14.86 -5.17 -6.67
C THR A 6 13.82 -5.23 -7.79
N GLU A 7 14.06 -6.05 -8.81
CA GLU A 7 13.12 -6.28 -9.91
C GLU A 7 11.82 -6.95 -9.42
N GLN A 8 11.94 -8.02 -8.63
CA GLN A 8 10.78 -8.72 -8.06
C GLN A 8 9.98 -7.83 -7.11
N TRP A 9 10.65 -6.99 -6.33
CA TRP A 9 10.02 -5.98 -5.48
C TRP A 9 9.22 -4.97 -6.29
N ASN A 10 9.83 -4.40 -7.34
CA ASN A 10 9.16 -3.45 -8.23
C ASN A 10 7.94 -4.07 -8.91
N VAL A 11 8.01 -5.35 -9.28
CA VAL A 11 6.87 -6.08 -9.83
C VAL A 11 5.77 -6.25 -8.77
N ALA A 12 6.10 -6.69 -7.56
CA ALA A 12 5.13 -6.88 -6.49
C ALA A 12 4.39 -5.57 -6.16
N TYR A 13 5.12 -4.45 -6.14
CA TYR A 13 4.56 -3.12 -5.96
C TYR A 13 3.57 -2.75 -7.08
N LYS A 14 3.98 -2.86 -8.35
CA LYS A 14 3.13 -2.56 -9.51
C LYS A 14 1.84 -3.39 -9.51
N ILE A 15 1.94 -4.68 -9.19
CA ILE A 15 0.77 -5.56 -9.07
C ILE A 15 -0.15 -5.07 -7.95
N ALA A 16 0.37 -4.84 -6.75
CA ALA A 16 -0.44 -4.44 -5.60
C ALA A 16 -1.12 -3.08 -5.81
N GLU A 17 -0.42 -2.10 -6.37
CA GLU A 17 -0.96 -0.78 -6.69
C GLU A 17 -2.11 -0.87 -7.71
N ALA A 18 -1.90 -1.60 -8.82
CA ALA A 18 -2.90 -1.78 -9.85
C ALA A 18 -4.16 -2.48 -9.32
N LEU A 19 -3.98 -3.54 -8.51
CA LEU A 19 -5.10 -4.25 -7.90
C LEU A 19 -5.87 -3.39 -6.89
N ASN A 20 -5.16 -2.58 -6.09
CA ASN A 20 -5.79 -1.66 -5.15
C ASN A 20 -6.61 -0.58 -5.86
N ARG A 21 -6.06 0.01 -6.93
CA ARG A 21 -6.73 1.03 -7.75
C ARG A 21 -8.04 0.53 -8.35
N GLU A 22 -8.07 -0.72 -8.77
CA GLU A 22 -9.26 -1.38 -9.35
C GLU A 22 -10.22 -1.95 -8.29
N GLY A 23 -9.88 -1.81 -7.00
CA GLY A 23 -10.69 -2.28 -5.88
C GLY A 23 -10.75 -3.81 -5.77
N VAL A 24 -9.73 -4.52 -6.25
CA VAL A 24 -9.65 -5.99 -6.13
C VAL A 24 -9.42 -6.37 -4.67
N LYS A 25 -10.26 -7.27 -4.15
CA LYS A 25 -10.15 -7.73 -2.76
C LYS A 25 -8.93 -8.63 -2.59
N VAL A 26 -8.16 -8.40 -1.52
CA VAL A 26 -6.98 -9.22 -1.19
C VAL A 26 -7.29 -10.71 -1.08
N ASN A 27 -8.48 -11.08 -0.60
CA ASN A 27 -8.92 -12.47 -0.52
C ASN A 27 -8.96 -13.17 -1.89
N GLU A 28 -9.32 -12.47 -2.96
CA GLU A 28 -9.34 -13.06 -4.31
C GLU A 28 -7.92 -13.35 -4.82
N LEU A 29 -6.98 -12.44 -4.54
CA LEU A 29 -5.56 -12.68 -4.81
C LEU A 29 -5.01 -13.85 -3.97
N GLN A 30 -5.39 -13.96 -2.70
CA GLN A 30 -4.96 -15.06 -1.83
C GLN A 30 -5.47 -16.43 -2.31
N LYS A 31 -6.71 -16.51 -2.80
CA LYS A 31 -7.24 -17.74 -3.44
C LYS A 31 -6.43 -18.13 -4.68
N ALA A 32 -6.10 -17.15 -5.53
CA ALA A 32 -5.26 -17.38 -6.70
C ALA A 32 -3.86 -17.91 -6.31
N ILE A 33 -3.23 -17.31 -5.29
CA ILE A 33 -1.94 -17.79 -4.75
C ILE A 33 -2.06 -19.21 -4.20
N ALA A 34 -3.14 -19.52 -3.47
CA ALA A 34 -3.37 -20.86 -2.95
C ALA A 34 -3.46 -21.90 -4.07
N TYR A 35 -4.11 -21.57 -5.19
CA TYR A 35 -4.15 -22.46 -6.35
C TYR A 35 -2.79 -22.61 -7.04
N LEU A 36 -2.04 -21.52 -7.20
CA LEU A 36 -0.68 -21.54 -7.78
C LEU A 36 0.28 -22.47 -7.01
N ARG A 37 0.15 -22.57 -5.68
CA ARG A 37 0.96 -23.47 -4.84
C ARG A 37 0.79 -24.95 -5.19
N SER A 38 -0.28 -25.34 -5.88
CA SER A 38 -0.52 -26.73 -6.29
C SER A 38 0.25 -27.13 -7.55
N PHE A 39 0.93 -26.19 -8.22
CA PHE A 39 1.61 -26.44 -9.49
C PHE A 39 3.08 -26.81 -9.31
N ASN A 40 3.58 -27.58 -10.27
CA ASN A 40 5.01 -27.84 -10.37
C ASN A 40 5.78 -26.56 -10.79
N PRO A 41 7.09 -26.45 -10.49
CA PRO A 41 7.87 -25.23 -10.72
C PRO A 41 7.76 -24.60 -12.12
N ASN A 42 7.62 -25.43 -13.16
CA ASN A 42 7.60 -24.98 -14.56
C ASN A 42 6.17 -24.83 -15.13
N GLU A 43 5.15 -24.97 -14.31
CA GLU A 43 3.74 -24.98 -14.73
C GLU A 43 3.02 -23.66 -14.52
N GLY A 44 3.75 -22.54 -14.36
CA GLY A 44 3.16 -21.23 -14.10
C GLY A 44 2.22 -20.75 -15.20
N ALA A 45 2.32 -21.27 -16.42
CA ALA A 45 1.34 -21.02 -17.48
C ALA A 45 -0.10 -21.45 -17.09
N LYS A 46 -0.25 -22.54 -16.33
CA LYS A 46 -1.55 -23.04 -15.85
C LYS A 46 -2.25 -22.04 -14.92
N PHE A 47 -1.49 -21.16 -14.27
CA PHE A 47 -2.03 -20.09 -13.43
C PHE A 47 -2.88 -19.13 -14.22
N PHE A 48 -2.38 -18.70 -15.39
CA PHE A 48 -3.13 -17.77 -16.22
C PHE A 48 -4.36 -18.43 -16.87
N THR A 49 -4.27 -19.73 -17.19
CA THR A 49 -5.44 -20.51 -17.61
C THR A 49 -6.50 -20.53 -16.51
N TYR A 50 -6.10 -20.75 -15.26
CA TYR A 50 -7.01 -20.72 -14.12
C TYR A 50 -7.68 -19.36 -13.93
N LEU A 51 -6.91 -18.27 -13.97
CA LEU A 51 -7.47 -16.92 -13.86
C LEU A 51 -8.47 -16.63 -15.00
N GLN A 52 -8.15 -17.07 -16.23
CA GLN A 52 -9.04 -16.92 -17.39
C GLN A 52 -10.34 -17.72 -17.24
N VAL A 53 -10.28 -18.93 -16.67
CA VAL A 53 -11.49 -19.72 -16.37
C VAL A 53 -12.38 -18.97 -15.37
N LEU A 54 -11.82 -18.40 -14.32
CA LEU A 54 -12.60 -17.66 -13.33
C LEU A 54 -13.11 -16.30 -13.84
N GLU A 55 -12.39 -15.66 -14.75
CA GLU A 55 -12.90 -14.51 -15.48
C GLU A 55 -14.16 -14.87 -16.28
N ARG A 56 -14.17 -16.01 -16.98
CA ARG A 56 -15.30 -16.43 -17.83
C ARG A 56 -16.45 -17.03 -17.04
N GLU A 57 -16.15 -17.85 -16.04
CA GLU A 57 -17.11 -18.75 -15.38
C GLU A 57 -17.23 -18.51 -13.88
N GLY A 58 -16.52 -17.52 -13.33
CA GLY A 58 -16.51 -17.20 -11.90
C GLY A 58 -17.89 -16.86 -11.32
N TYR A 59 -18.83 -16.44 -12.15
CA TYR A 59 -20.22 -16.19 -11.75
C TYR A 59 -20.94 -17.46 -11.27
N ARG A 60 -20.45 -18.66 -11.62
CA ARG A 60 -21.02 -19.95 -11.21
C ARG A 60 -20.57 -20.39 -9.82
N VAL A 61 -19.47 -19.81 -9.32
CA VAL A 61 -18.83 -20.20 -8.05
C VAL A 61 -18.80 -19.07 -7.02
N GLY A 62 -18.97 -17.81 -7.46
CA GLY A 62 -19.01 -16.65 -6.59
C GLY A 62 -20.42 -16.35 -6.07
N HIS A 63 -20.54 -16.06 -4.77
CA HIS A 63 -21.78 -15.52 -4.20
C HIS A 63 -22.01 -14.05 -4.62
N SER A 64 -20.95 -13.36 -5.08
CA SER A 64 -21.02 -12.00 -5.63
C SER A 64 -20.88 -12.02 -7.15
N LYS A 65 -21.63 -11.17 -7.86
CA LYS A 65 -21.48 -10.96 -9.31
C LYS A 65 -20.15 -10.30 -9.70
N GLU A 66 -19.33 -9.90 -8.74
CA GLU A 66 -18.03 -9.23 -8.94
C GLU A 66 -16.87 -10.19 -9.25
N THR A 67 -17.02 -11.49 -9.00
CA THR A 67 -15.94 -12.48 -9.17
C THR A 67 -15.32 -12.43 -10.59
N PRO A 68 -16.10 -12.48 -11.68
CA PRO A 68 -15.56 -12.31 -13.03
C PRO A 68 -14.70 -11.05 -13.22
N ARG A 69 -15.12 -9.91 -12.66
CA ARG A 69 -14.41 -8.63 -12.76
C ARG A 69 -13.05 -8.70 -12.07
N TYR A 70 -13.01 -9.21 -10.84
CA TYR A 70 -11.75 -9.35 -10.10
C TYR A 70 -10.76 -10.26 -10.81
N TYR A 71 -11.21 -11.40 -11.34
CA TYR A 71 -10.33 -12.34 -12.03
C TYR A 71 -9.87 -11.84 -13.40
N ARG A 72 -10.67 -11.03 -14.11
CA ARG A 72 -10.21 -10.29 -15.29
C ARG A 72 -9.04 -9.37 -14.96
N THR A 73 -9.19 -8.52 -13.94
CA THR A 73 -8.14 -7.60 -13.52
C THR A 73 -6.88 -8.35 -13.07
N LEU A 74 -7.04 -9.41 -12.27
CA LEU A 74 -5.92 -10.27 -11.86
C LEU A 74 -5.20 -10.88 -13.07
N ASN A 75 -5.94 -11.42 -14.03
CA ASN A 75 -5.38 -12.02 -15.25
C ASN A 75 -4.55 -11.00 -16.04
N GLN A 76 -5.12 -9.82 -16.29
CA GLN A 76 -4.46 -8.74 -17.02
C GLN A 76 -3.18 -8.27 -16.33
N VAL A 77 -3.27 -7.90 -15.05
CA VAL A 77 -2.13 -7.34 -14.29
C VAL A 77 -1.03 -8.39 -14.12
N CYS A 78 -1.38 -9.64 -13.80
CA CYS A 78 -0.38 -10.70 -13.62
C CYS A 78 0.36 -11.01 -14.93
N ARG A 79 -0.34 -11.08 -16.07
CA ARG A 79 0.29 -11.36 -17.38
C ARG A 79 1.25 -10.26 -17.83
N GLN A 80 1.04 -9.01 -17.40
CA GLN A 80 1.94 -7.90 -17.72
C GLN A 80 3.29 -7.98 -17.01
N HIS A 81 3.37 -8.72 -15.90
CA HIS A 81 4.54 -8.65 -15.02
C HIS A 81 5.15 -9.99 -14.61
N LEU A 82 4.42 -11.10 -14.77
CA LEU A 82 4.87 -12.42 -14.35
C LEU A 82 5.18 -13.33 -15.55
N SER A 83 6.19 -14.17 -15.36
CA SER A 83 6.54 -15.27 -16.26
C SER A 83 6.42 -16.60 -15.53
N GLY A 84 6.27 -17.71 -16.26
CA GLY A 84 5.78 -19.01 -15.79
C GLY A 84 6.62 -19.82 -14.78
N ASP A 85 7.58 -19.19 -14.09
CA ASP A 85 8.33 -19.77 -12.97
C ASP A 85 7.50 -19.67 -11.68
N VAL A 86 6.96 -20.80 -11.22
CA VAL A 86 6.03 -20.85 -10.07
C VAL A 86 6.67 -20.35 -8.77
N PRO A 87 7.88 -20.81 -8.36
CA PRO A 87 8.58 -20.25 -7.20
C PRO A 87 8.70 -18.72 -7.24
N LYS A 88 9.13 -18.16 -8.38
CA LYS A 88 9.26 -16.70 -8.55
C LYS A 88 7.91 -16.00 -8.46
N MET A 89 6.89 -16.54 -9.13
CA MET A 89 5.53 -16.02 -9.07
C MET A 89 4.97 -16.02 -7.65
N LEU A 90 5.20 -17.09 -6.88
CA LEU A 90 4.75 -17.21 -5.49
C LEU A 90 5.41 -16.18 -4.57
N GLN A 91 6.72 -15.94 -4.73
CA GLN A 91 7.42 -14.90 -3.97
C GLN A 91 6.83 -13.51 -4.25
N VAL A 92 6.71 -13.16 -5.54
CA VAL A 92 6.19 -11.86 -5.97
C VAL A 92 4.74 -11.65 -5.55
N LEU A 93 3.86 -12.60 -5.83
CA LEU A 93 2.44 -12.50 -5.48
C LEU A 93 2.22 -12.54 -3.97
N GLY A 94 3.05 -13.28 -3.23
CA GLY A 94 3.02 -13.29 -1.78
C GLY A 94 3.29 -11.91 -1.17
N TRP A 95 4.24 -11.16 -1.73
CA TRP A 95 4.48 -9.76 -1.30
C TRP A 95 3.40 -8.81 -1.81
N ALA A 96 2.94 -8.97 -3.05
CA ALA A 96 1.84 -8.17 -3.58
C ALA A 96 0.57 -8.30 -2.72
N ALA A 97 0.26 -9.49 -2.19
CA ALA A 97 -0.86 -9.70 -1.28
C ALA A 97 -0.70 -8.96 0.06
N ARG A 98 0.52 -8.91 0.61
CA ARG A 98 0.81 -8.15 1.84
C ARG A 98 0.66 -6.65 1.61
N LEU A 99 1.18 -6.15 0.49
CA LEU A 99 1.05 -4.73 0.10
C LEU A 99 -0.41 -4.35 -0.17
N LEU A 100 -1.16 -5.19 -0.89
CA LEU A 100 -2.58 -4.96 -1.15
C LEU A 100 -3.40 -4.95 0.15
N HIS A 101 -3.12 -5.87 1.08
CA HIS A 101 -3.72 -5.84 2.42
C HIS A 101 -3.42 -4.53 3.13
N TYR A 102 -2.16 -4.09 3.10
CA TYR A 102 -1.73 -2.81 3.66
C TYR A 102 -2.50 -1.63 3.04
N TYR A 103 -2.63 -1.56 1.71
CA TYR A 103 -3.39 -0.48 1.04
C TYR A 103 -4.89 -0.51 1.36
N SER A 104 -5.51 -1.68 1.34
CA SER A 104 -6.96 -1.85 1.55
C SER A 104 -7.41 -1.61 2.99
N SER A 105 -6.52 -1.76 3.97
CA SER A 105 -6.80 -1.50 5.39
C SER A 105 -6.70 -0.01 5.74
N GLY A 106 -6.72 0.86 4.73
CA GLY A 106 -6.47 2.29 4.90
C GLY A 106 -5.08 2.54 5.48
N GLY A 107 -4.09 1.76 4.97
CA GLY A 107 -2.72 1.65 5.46
C GLY A 107 -2.33 2.89 6.21
N LEU A 108 -2.10 2.73 7.53
CA LEU A 108 -1.81 3.81 8.49
C LEU A 108 -0.70 4.70 7.92
N VAL A 109 -1.12 5.62 7.07
CA VAL A 109 -0.51 6.84 6.57
C VAL A 109 0.95 6.61 6.18
N ALA A 110 1.20 6.41 4.87
CA ALA A 110 2.40 6.84 4.11
C ALA A 110 2.58 6.01 2.82
N GLU A 111 3.08 6.68 1.78
CA GLU A 111 3.95 6.15 0.70
C GLU A 111 3.39 4.98 -0.13
N VAL A 112 3.16 5.13 -1.43
CA VAL A 112 4.17 5.46 -2.42
C VAL A 112 3.45 6.12 -3.60
N ALA A 113 3.71 7.40 -3.85
CA ALA A 113 3.66 7.92 -5.20
C ALA A 113 5.11 7.92 -5.68
N THR A 114 5.40 6.95 -6.55
CA THR A 114 6.36 7.03 -7.66
C THR A 114 7.77 7.54 -7.34
N SER A 115 8.73 6.62 -7.50
CA SER A 115 10.17 6.83 -7.66
C SER A 115 10.60 8.24 -8.09
N ALA A 116 11.33 8.91 -7.19
CA ALA A 116 12.39 9.92 -7.39
C ALA A 116 12.28 11.03 -6.34
N ILE A 117 12.47 10.69 -5.06
CA ILE A 117 12.93 11.67 -4.08
C ILE A 117 14.04 10.99 -3.33
N ALA A 118 15.21 11.64 -3.31
CA ALA A 118 16.33 11.24 -2.50
C ALA A 118 15.84 10.89 -1.09
N ALA A 119 16.51 9.94 -0.45
CA ALA A 119 16.45 9.80 1.00
C ALA A 119 16.96 11.11 1.63
N GLU A 120 16.12 12.13 1.68
CA GLU A 120 16.31 13.24 2.60
C GLU A 120 15.91 12.70 3.96
N THR A 121 16.94 12.27 4.69
CA THR A 121 16.85 11.98 6.11
C THR A 121 16.23 13.18 6.80
N VAL A 122 15.08 12.98 7.44
CA VAL A 122 14.41 14.03 8.20
C VAL A 122 15.31 14.41 9.37
N GLU A 123 15.55 15.70 9.54
CA GLU A 123 16.40 16.23 10.62
C GLU A 123 15.57 16.97 11.69
N VAL A 124 16.08 17.01 12.92
CA VAL A 124 15.50 17.83 13.99
C VAL A 124 15.67 19.31 13.62
N GLY A 125 14.59 20.08 13.71
CA GLY A 125 14.53 21.50 13.29
C GLY A 125 14.02 21.69 11.86
N GLN A 126 13.85 20.63 11.07
CA GLN A 126 13.31 20.72 9.72
C GLN A 126 11.83 21.13 9.74
N VAL A 127 11.46 22.06 8.87
CA VAL A 127 10.07 22.47 8.66
C VAL A 127 9.49 21.70 7.48
N LEU A 128 8.39 21.00 7.71
CA LEU A 128 7.72 20.14 6.75
C LEU A 128 6.29 20.60 6.51
N ASP A 129 5.81 20.41 5.29
CA ASP A 129 4.40 20.58 4.98
C ASP A 129 3.57 19.44 5.60
N ALA A 130 2.39 19.80 6.09
CA ALA A 130 1.50 18.91 6.79
C ALA A 130 0.03 19.21 6.47
N THR A 131 -0.83 18.22 6.67
CA THR A 131 -2.28 18.38 6.57
C THR A 131 -2.95 17.95 7.87
N ILE A 132 -3.92 18.72 8.34
CA ILE A 132 -4.71 18.34 9.52
C ILE A 132 -5.73 17.28 9.11
N GLU A 133 -5.64 16.07 9.66
CA GLU A 133 -6.54 14.97 9.32
C GLU A 133 -7.70 14.80 10.29
N LYS A 134 -7.45 15.09 11.57
CA LYS A 134 -8.43 14.92 12.62
C LYS A 134 -8.20 15.99 13.69
N LYS A 135 -9.30 16.41 14.30
CA LYS A 135 -9.32 17.29 15.46
C LYS A 135 -10.35 16.75 16.44
N GLU A 136 -9.92 16.45 17.66
CA GLU A 136 -10.76 15.94 18.74
C GLU A 136 -10.45 16.72 20.02
N GLY A 137 -11.32 17.68 20.36
CA GLY A 137 -11.06 18.64 21.42
C GLY A 137 -9.82 19.50 21.14
N MET A 138 -8.82 19.40 22.02
CA MET A 138 -7.52 20.07 21.87
C MET A 138 -6.48 19.22 21.16
N GLU A 139 -6.74 17.94 20.90
CA GLU A 139 -5.82 17.09 20.16
C GLU A 139 -6.02 17.28 18.66
N VAL A 140 -4.93 17.53 17.96
CA VAL A 140 -4.89 17.70 16.50
C VAL A 140 -3.96 16.67 15.91
N THR A 141 -4.46 15.88 14.96
CA THR A 141 -3.69 14.89 14.22
C THR A 141 -3.26 15.47 12.88
N TYR A 142 -1.95 15.55 12.68
CA TYR A 142 -1.30 16.00 11.46
C TYR A 142 -0.82 14.80 10.65
N ARG A 143 -0.90 14.88 9.32
CA ARG A 143 -0.18 14.04 8.37
C ARG A 143 1.05 14.82 7.90
N VAL A 144 2.25 14.35 8.24
CA VAL A 144 3.53 15.01 7.98
C VAL A 144 4.48 14.00 7.37
N ALA A 145 5.08 14.29 6.21
CA ALA A 145 5.93 13.33 5.48
C ALA A 145 5.30 11.93 5.41
N GLY A 146 3.99 11.89 5.14
CA GLY A 146 3.24 10.65 5.10
C GLY A 146 2.94 10.02 6.45
N VAL A 147 3.40 10.48 7.62
CA VAL A 147 3.12 9.85 8.95
C VAL A 147 2.11 10.65 9.77
N LYS A 148 1.22 9.94 10.49
CA LYS A 148 0.27 10.54 11.45
C LYS A 148 0.95 10.94 12.76
N ARG A 149 0.73 12.16 13.21
CA ARG A 149 1.20 12.66 14.51
C ARG A 149 0.12 13.50 15.19
N SER A 150 -0.33 13.04 16.35
CA SER A 150 -1.19 13.82 17.23
C SER A 150 -0.36 14.70 18.15
N ASN A 151 -0.79 15.95 18.33
CA ASN A 151 -0.25 16.86 19.33
C ASN A 151 -1.39 17.63 20.00
N THR A 152 -1.23 17.98 21.27
CA THR A 152 -2.22 18.78 22.00
C THR A 152 -1.96 20.27 21.77
N GLU A 153 -2.87 20.93 21.06
CA GLU A 153 -2.76 22.33 20.65
C GLU A 153 -3.55 23.27 21.55
N ARG A 154 -3.05 23.52 22.76
CA ARG A 154 -3.80 24.30 23.77
C ARG A 154 -4.16 25.72 23.31
N LYS A 155 -3.24 26.41 22.62
CA LYS A 155 -3.41 27.82 22.25
C LYS A 155 -4.15 28.02 20.94
N ARG A 156 -3.94 27.14 19.96
CA ARG A 156 -4.37 27.36 18.57
C ARG A 156 -5.34 26.33 18.04
N HIS A 157 -5.82 25.39 18.87
CA HIS A 157 -6.80 24.42 18.40
C HIS A 157 -8.01 25.10 17.73
N GLN A 158 -8.45 26.28 18.16
CA GLN A 158 -9.62 26.95 17.58
C GLN A 158 -9.43 27.32 16.10
N ASP A 159 -8.22 27.74 15.72
CA ASP A 159 -7.89 28.22 14.36
C ASP A 159 -7.61 27.07 13.38
N LEU A 160 -7.43 25.85 13.88
CA LEU A 160 -7.06 24.69 13.09
C LEU A 160 -8.31 23.99 12.53
N GLN A 161 -8.33 23.80 11.21
CA GLN A 161 -9.42 23.16 10.48
C GLN A 161 -8.95 21.84 9.85
N VAL A 162 -9.81 20.82 9.92
CA VAL A 162 -9.54 19.53 9.26
C VAL A 162 -9.50 19.75 7.74
N GLY A 163 -8.49 19.17 7.09
CA GLY A 163 -8.18 19.34 5.67
C GLY A 163 -7.25 20.52 5.37
N ALA A 164 -6.97 21.41 6.33
CA ALA A 164 -6.08 22.55 6.09
C ALA A 164 -4.61 22.13 5.96
N ALA A 165 -3.92 22.76 5.01
CA ALA A 165 -2.48 22.66 4.85
C ALA A 165 -1.78 23.61 5.84
N VAL A 166 -0.82 23.08 6.58
CA VAL A 166 -0.05 23.80 7.60
C VAL A 166 1.42 23.40 7.54
N LYS A 167 2.29 24.16 8.19
CA LYS A 167 3.70 23.80 8.35
C LYS A 167 3.97 23.37 9.78
N VAL A 168 4.78 22.33 9.94
CA VAL A 168 5.21 21.85 11.25
C VAL A 168 6.71 21.68 11.28
N GLU A 169 7.30 21.90 12.44
CA GLU A 169 8.73 21.69 12.66
C GLU A 169 8.95 20.40 13.46
N VAL A 170 9.95 19.63 13.04
CA VAL A 170 10.37 18.40 13.72
C VAL A 170 11.12 18.75 15.00
N VAL A 171 10.53 18.43 16.15
CA VAL A 171 11.13 18.71 17.47
C VAL A 171 12.05 17.58 17.92
N SER A 172 11.73 16.34 17.56
CA SER A 172 12.59 15.19 17.85
C SER A 172 12.27 14.00 16.96
N LEU A 173 13.27 13.13 16.80
CA LEU A 173 13.19 11.84 16.13
C LEU A 173 13.29 10.70 17.15
N LYS A 174 12.94 9.49 16.74
CA LYS A 174 13.25 8.24 17.44
C LYS A 174 14.61 7.71 16.99
N GLU A 175 15.08 6.63 17.63
CA GLU A 175 16.32 5.93 17.27
C GLU A 175 16.31 5.37 15.84
N ASP A 176 15.12 5.06 15.31
CA ASP A 176 14.90 4.58 13.93
C ASP A 176 14.85 5.72 12.88
N GLY A 177 15.09 6.97 13.29
CA GLY A 177 15.02 8.15 12.41
C GLY A 177 13.60 8.65 12.14
N THR A 178 12.56 8.01 12.65
CA THR A 178 11.17 8.46 12.44
C THR A 178 10.82 9.63 13.36
N ILE A 179 9.94 10.53 12.89
CA ILE A 179 9.49 11.68 13.67
C ILE A 179 8.88 11.22 14.98
N LYS A 180 9.35 11.73 16.12
CA LYS A 180 8.80 11.46 17.45
C LYS A 180 7.84 12.56 17.88
N LYS A 181 8.24 13.82 17.68
CA LYS A 181 7.48 15.00 18.12
C LYS A 181 7.56 16.11 17.07
N ILE A 182 6.46 16.81 16.89
CA ILE A 182 6.34 17.99 16.02
C ILE A 182 5.77 19.17 16.80
N ARG A 183 5.98 20.38 16.28
CA ARG A 183 5.28 21.59 16.70
C ARG A 183 4.73 22.32 15.48
N LEU A 184 3.56 22.93 15.59
CA LEU A 184 3.04 23.80 14.54
C LEU A 184 4.01 24.97 14.34
N TRP A 185 4.51 25.15 13.12
CA TRP A 185 5.52 26.15 12.81
C TRP A 185 4.88 27.54 12.71
N GLU A 186 5.56 28.52 13.30
CA GLU A 186 5.21 29.94 13.26
C GLU A 186 6.41 30.60 12.59
N GLY A 187 6.23 31.00 11.33
CA GLY A 187 7.24 31.79 10.63
C GLY A 187 7.44 33.15 11.27
#